data_AF-B8HGT9-F1
#
_entry.id   AF-B8HGT9-F1
#
_cell.length_a   1.000
_cell.length_b   1.000
_cell.length_c   1.000
_cell.angle_alpha   90.00
_cell.angle_beta   90.00
_cell.angle_gamma   90.00
#
_symmetry.space_group_name_H-M   'P 1'
#
loop_
_entity.id
_entity.type
_entity.pdbx_description
1 polymer ?
#
loop_
_entity_poly.entity_id
_entity_poly.type
_entity_poly.pdbx_seq_one_letter_code
_entity_poly.pdbx_strand_id
1 'polypeptide(L)'
;MIRHRWVPYSILGVVLLLTAWAGTLLWSAIDEGAVPSDSDFPQIPPAGEKVQVSTQCGSGGCWREMVVEAEPPETPESLGAAMGLVTERCRPVNLWTLRKTCSGIASSTGGDLSLYLRYSPLISKY
;
A
#
# COMPACT_ATOMS: atom_id res chain seq x y z
N MET A 1 9.84 42.63 28.13
CA MET A 1 10.84 42.10 27.17
C MET A 1 11.04 40.59 27.39
N ILE A 2 10.21 39.73 26.80
CA ILE A 2 10.38 38.26 26.85
C ILE A 2 9.89 37.68 25.50
N ARG A 3 10.57 37.98 24.38
CA ARG A 3 10.19 37.42 23.06
C ARG A 3 11.33 36.83 22.23
N HIS A 4 12.60 37.04 22.58
CA HIS A 4 13.72 36.65 21.71
C HIS A 4 14.43 35.33 22.08
N ARG A 5 14.22 34.79 23.29
CA ARG A 5 14.97 33.61 23.75
C ARG A 5 14.41 32.27 23.23
N TRP A 6 13.19 32.26 22.69
CA TRP A 6 12.51 31.05 22.20
C TRP A 6 12.70 30.80 20.70
N VAL A 7 12.98 31.85 19.93
CA VAL A 7 13.18 31.80 18.47
C VAL A 7 14.28 30.82 18.03
N PRO A 8 15.50 30.80 18.63
CA PRO A 8 16.54 29.87 18.19
C PRO A 8 16.17 28.41 18.50
N TYR A 9 15.47 28.13 19.60
CA TYR A 9 15.00 26.78 19.93
C TYR A 9 13.89 26.32 18.99
N SER A 10 12.99 27.22 18.57
CA SER A 10 11.98 26.93 17.56
C SER A 10 12.60 26.58 16.21
N ILE A 11 13.62 27.33 15.76
CA ILE A 11 14.31 27.05 14.49
C ILE A 11 15.03 25.71 14.55
N LEU A 12 15.77 25.44 15.63
CA LEU A 12 16.46 24.16 15.80
C LEU A 12 15.48 22.98 15.81
N GLY A 13 14.34 23.13 16.48
CA GLY A 13 13.28 22.12 16.49
C GLY A 13 12.73 21.81 15.10
N VAL A 14 12.48 22.85 14.29
CA VAL A 14 11.99 22.69 12.90
C VAL A 14 13.04 22.00 12.03
N VAL A 15 14.32 22.38 12.14
CA VAL A 15 15.40 21.75 11.38
C VAL A 15 15.51 20.27 11.72
N LEU A 16 15.50 19.92 13.02
CA LEU A 16 15.54 18.52 13.45
C LEU A 16 14.36 17.72 12.92
N LEU A 17 13.15 18.28 12.99
CA LEU A 17 11.95 17.64 12.45
C LEU A 17 12.06 17.38 10.95
N LEU A 18 12.53 18.37 10.17
CA LEU A 18 12.69 18.24 8.73
C LEU A 18 13.78 17.22 8.37
N THR A 19 14.88 17.18 9.12
CA THR A 19 15.94 16.18 8.89
C THR A 19 15.46 14.76 9.20
N ALA A 20 14.71 14.57 10.29
CA ALA A 20 14.11 13.28 10.63
C ALA A 20 13.11 12.84 9.55
N TRP A 21 12.25 13.76 9.08
CA TRP A 21 11.30 13.49 8.00
C TRP A 21 12.00 13.14 6.68
N ALA A 22 13.03 13.88 6.28
CA ALA A 22 13.81 13.56 5.09
C ALA A 22 14.49 12.18 5.20
N GLY A 23 14.97 11.84 6.40
CA GLY A 23 15.51 10.51 6.70
C GLY A 23 14.47 9.39 6.51
N THR A 24 13.23 9.57 6.98
CA THR A 24 12.17 8.57 6.80
C THR A 24 11.78 8.41 5.34
N LEU A 25 11.77 9.49 4.56
CA LEU A 25 11.52 9.43 3.11
C LEU A 25 12.62 8.66 2.38
N LEU A 26 13.89 8.94 2.69
CA LEU A 26 15.01 8.26 2.05
C LEU A 26 15.03 6.78 2.39
N TRP A 27 14.81 6.42 3.66
CA TRP A 27 14.70 5.03 4.08
C TRP A 27 13.55 4.31 3.35
N SER A 28 12.40 4.98 3.23
CA SER A 28 11.25 4.49 2.48
C SER A 28 11.46 4.46 0.95
N ALA A 29 12.51 5.06 0.41
CA ALA A 29 12.80 4.95 -1.01
C ALA A 29 13.69 3.75 -1.33
N ILE A 30 14.54 3.33 -0.38
CA ILE A 30 15.54 2.27 -0.56
C ILE A 30 15.10 0.91 0.00
N ASP A 31 14.08 0.88 0.85
CA ASP A 31 13.54 -0.37 1.40
C ASP A 31 12.70 -1.10 0.36
N GLU A 32 13.36 -1.89 -0.48
CA GLU A 32 12.78 -2.75 -1.52
C GLU A 32 12.09 -4.00 -0.95
N GLY A 33 12.41 -4.37 0.30
CA GLY A 33 11.83 -5.51 1.01
C GLY A 33 10.51 -5.20 1.70
N ALA A 34 10.14 -3.92 1.81
CA ALA A 34 8.91 -3.50 2.46
C ALA A 34 7.67 -3.98 1.69
N VAL A 35 6.78 -4.67 2.41
CA VAL A 35 5.48 -5.11 1.90
C VAL A 35 4.33 -4.53 2.74
N PRO A 36 3.17 -4.27 2.13
CA PRO A 36 1.97 -3.89 2.88
C PRO A 36 1.49 -5.01 3.83
N SER A 37 0.67 -4.61 4.80
CA SER A 37 0.03 -5.54 5.73
C SER A 37 -1.09 -6.32 5.04
N ASP A 38 -1.37 -7.54 5.50
CA ASP A 38 -2.53 -8.33 5.04
C ASP A 38 -3.87 -7.62 5.30
N SER A 39 -3.91 -6.72 6.29
CA SER A 39 -5.09 -5.89 6.59
C SER A 39 -5.34 -4.79 5.56
N ASP A 40 -4.36 -4.47 4.72
CA ASP A 40 -4.48 -3.41 3.70
C ASP A 40 -5.15 -3.93 2.41
N PHE A 41 -5.41 -5.24 2.32
CA PHE A 41 -6.24 -5.78 1.26
C PHE A 41 -7.67 -5.22 1.35
N PRO A 42 -8.33 -4.99 0.21
CA PRO A 42 -9.74 -4.66 0.19
C PRO A 42 -10.57 -5.75 0.88
N GLN A 43 -11.65 -5.33 1.54
CA GLN A 43 -12.59 -6.25 2.17
C GLN A 43 -13.14 -7.22 1.11
N ILE A 44 -13.07 -8.50 1.41
CA ILE A 44 -13.56 -9.56 0.55
C ILE A 44 -15.08 -9.66 0.77
N PRO A 45 -15.90 -9.59 -0.29
CA PRO A 45 -17.33 -9.83 -0.20
C PRO A 45 -17.64 -11.23 0.33
N PRO A 46 -18.83 -11.47 0.91
CA PRO A 46 -19.21 -12.78 1.43
C PRO A 46 -19.16 -13.93 0.40
N ALA A 47 -19.25 -13.61 -0.90
CA ALA A 47 -19.20 -14.56 -2.00
C ALA A 47 -17.76 -14.95 -2.41
N GLY A 48 -16.75 -14.62 -1.59
CA GLY A 48 -15.36 -14.99 -1.82
C GLY A 48 -14.71 -15.56 -0.57
N GLU A 49 -14.01 -16.68 -0.70
CA GLU A 49 -13.22 -17.26 0.37
C GLU A 49 -11.73 -16.94 0.17
N LYS A 50 -11.09 -16.45 1.23
CA LYS A 50 -9.65 -16.19 1.24
C LYS A 50 -8.90 -17.51 1.34
N VAL A 51 -8.28 -17.94 0.25
CA VAL A 51 -7.55 -19.21 0.19
C VAL A 51 -6.12 -19.06 0.72
N GLN A 52 -5.40 -18.04 0.24
CA GLN A 52 -3.96 -17.91 0.52
C GLN A 52 -3.50 -16.46 0.48
N VAL A 53 -2.49 -16.13 1.29
CA VAL A 53 -1.67 -14.90 1.13
C VAL A 53 -0.22 -15.29 1.09
N SER A 54 0.51 -14.75 0.13
CA SER A 54 1.94 -14.94 -0.03
C SER A 54 2.65 -13.60 -0.24
N THR A 55 3.96 -13.60 0.01
CA THR A 55 4.84 -12.47 -0.34
C THR A 55 5.65 -12.87 -1.56
N GLN A 56 5.66 -12.00 -2.56
CA GLN A 56 6.41 -12.15 -3.80
C GLN A 56 7.44 -11.03 -3.88
N CYS A 57 8.63 -11.32 -4.42
CA CYS A 57 9.71 -10.34 -4.57
C CYS A 57 10.36 -10.48 -5.95
N GLY A 58 10.66 -9.36 -6.59
CA GLY A 58 11.33 -9.33 -7.88
C GLY A 58 12.07 -8.02 -8.11
N SER A 59 12.48 -7.76 -9.36
CA SER A 59 13.23 -6.56 -9.73
C SER A 59 12.49 -5.24 -9.47
N GLY A 60 11.19 -5.28 -9.18
CA GLY A 60 10.36 -4.11 -8.84
C GLY A 60 10.08 -3.96 -7.34
N GLY A 61 10.79 -4.70 -6.49
CA GLY A 61 10.54 -4.78 -5.05
C GLY A 61 9.64 -5.95 -4.67
N CYS A 62 9.20 -5.96 -3.41
CA CYS A 62 8.29 -6.98 -2.89
C CYS A 62 6.82 -6.50 -2.86
N TRP A 63 5.91 -7.43 -3.06
CA TRP A 63 4.46 -7.23 -2.95
C TRP A 63 3.79 -8.42 -2.25
N ARG A 64 2.56 -8.21 -1.80
CA ARG A 64 1.68 -9.27 -1.31
C ARG A 64 0.77 -9.75 -2.43
N GLU A 65 0.51 -11.04 -2.47
CA GLU A 65 -0.47 -11.64 -3.36
C GLU A 65 -1.45 -12.48 -2.55
N MET A 66 -2.74 -12.31 -2.82
CA MET A 66 -3.83 -13.05 -2.18
C MET A 66 -4.64 -13.78 -3.25
N VAL A 67 -4.92 -15.05 -3.01
CA VAL A 67 -5.86 -15.82 -3.84
C VAL A 67 -7.20 -15.88 -3.12
N VAL A 68 -8.25 -15.49 -3.83
CA VAL A 68 -9.64 -15.54 -3.38
C VAL A 68 -10.41 -16.45 -4.34
N GLU A 69 -11.04 -17.49 -3.82
CA GLU A 69 -11.91 -18.35 -4.61
C GLU A 69 -13.30 -17.71 -4.66
N ALA A 70 -13.85 -17.56 -5.87
CA ALA A 70 -15.19 -17.03 -6.06
C ALA A 70 -16.23 -18.15 -5.89
N GLU A 71 -17.16 -17.97 -4.96
CA GLU A 71 -18.25 -18.91 -4.76
C GLU A 71 -19.34 -18.74 -5.85
N PRO A 72 -19.82 -19.82 -6.48
CA PRO A 72 -20.95 -19.73 -7.41
C PRO A 72 -22.17 -19.11 -6.72
N PRO A 73 -22.91 -18.18 -7.37
CA PRO A 73 -22.88 -17.87 -8.79
C PRO A 73 -21.93 -16.73 -9.22
N GLU A 74 -21.14 -16.16 -8.29
CA GLU A 74 -20.21 -15.08 -8.65
C GLU A 74 -19.02 -15.60 -9.46
N THR A 75 -18.57 -14.81 -10.42
CA THR A 75 -17.31 -15.04 -11.13
C THR A 75 -16.18 -14.23 -10.49
N PRO A 76 -14.91 -14.64 -10.66
CA PRO A 76 -13.75 -13.86 -10.22
C PRO A 76 -13.79 -12.38 -10.66
N GLU A 77 -14.25 -12.10 -11.88
CA GLU A 77 -14.37 -10.75 -12.41
C GLU A 77 -15.46 -9.95 -11.68
N SER A 78 -16.61 -10.57 -11.40
CA SER A 78 -17.69 -9.93 -10.65
C SER A 78 -17.28 -9.64 -9.20
N LEU A 79 -16.52 -10.56 -8.58
CA LEU A 79 -15.97 -10.40 -7.24
C LEU A 79 -14.95 -9.25 -7.20
N GLY A 80 -14.04 -9.20 -8.17
CA GLY A 80 -13.10 -8.10 -8.33
C GLY A 80 -13.79 -6.75 -8.55
N ALA A 81 -14.89 -6.73 -9.31
CA ALA A 81 -15.72 -5.54 -9.50
C ALA A 81 -16.41 -5.10 -8.21
N ALA A 82 -16.96 -6.04 -7.42
CA ALA A 82 -17.56 -5.78 -6.12
C ALA A 82 -16.54 -5.20 -5.11
N MET A 83 -15.28 -5.62 -5.23
CA MET A 83 -14.16 -5.07 -4.45
C MET A 83 -13.68 -3.69 -4.94
N GLY A 84 -14.22 -3.20 -6.06
CA GLY A 84 -13.84 -1.95 -6.70
C GLY A 84 -12.45 -2.00 -7.34
N LEU A 85 -12.04 -3.18 -7.82
CA LEU A 85 -10.73 -3.46 -8.43
C LEU A 85 -10.80 -3.63 -9.95
N VAL A 86 -11.87 -3.15 -10.61
CA VAL A 86 -11.95 -3.05 -12.08
C VAL A 86 -10.75 -2.28 -12.64
N THR A 87 -10.24 -1.32 -11.86
CA THR A 87 -8.98 -0.62 -12.08
C THR A 87 -8.13 -0.70 -10.81
N GLU A 88 -6.81 -0.60 -10.94
CA GLU A 88 -5.92 -0.51 -9.77
C GLU A 88 -6.38 0.63 -8.84
N ARG A 89 -6.47 0.31 -7.55
CA ARG A 89 -6.85 1.27 -6.52
C ARG A 89 -5.67 1.56 -5.62
N CYS A 90 -5.30 2.83 -5.54
CA CYS A 90 -4.25 3.27 -4.62
C CYS A 90 -4.80 4.11 -3.47
N ARG A 91 -4.25 3.95 -2.27
CA ARG A 91 -4.55 4.75 -1.08
C ARG A 91 -3.25 5.25 -0.44
N PRO A 92 -3.16 6.54 -0.04
CA PRO A 92 -1.99 7.04 0.66
C PRO A 92 -1.86 6.35 2.04
N VAL A 93 -0.65 6.01 2.42
CA VAL A 93 -0.38 5.38 3.72
C VAL A 93 -0.28 6.45 4.81
N ASN A 94 0.69 7.36 4.66
CA ASN A 94 0.85 8.52 5.54
C ASN A 94 1.80 9.56 4.92
N LEU A 95 1.87 10.74 5.53
CA LEU A 95 2.74 11.85 5.11
C LEU A 95 4.22 11.66 5.49
N TRP A 96 4.55 10.73 6.39
CA TRP A 96 5.92 10.49 6.86
C TRP A 96 6.76 9.70 5.86
N THR A 97 6.13 8.78 5.12
CA THR A 97 6.79 7.93 4.12
C THR A 97 6.51 8.37 2.70
N LEU A 98 5.47 9.21 2.48
CA LEU A 98 4.97 9.57 1.15
C LEU A 98 4.82 8.35 0.23
N ARG A 99 4.32 7.25 0.79
CA ARG A 99 3.97 6.01 0.06
C ARG A 99 2.46 5.89 -0.09
N LYS A 100 2.04 5.20 -1.14
CA LYS A 100 0.67 4.71 -1.36
C LYS A 100 0.69 3.18 -1.38
N THR A 101 -0.35 2.54 -0.86
CA THR A 101 -0.65 1.13 -1.11
C THR A 101 -1.52 1.05 -2.35
N CYS A 102 -1.14 0.21 -3.30
CA CYS A 102 -1.90 -0.04 -4.53
C CYS A 102 -2.32 -1.51 -4.57
N SER A 103 -3.61 -1.74 -4.80
CA SER A 103 -4.21 -3.06 -4.93
C SER A 103 -4.88 -3.22 -6.28
N GLY A 104 -4.77 -4.39 -6.89
CA GLY A 104 -5.40 -4.70 -8.17
C GLY A 104 -5.50 -6.19 -8.42
N ILE A 105 -6.05 -6.56 -9.58
CA ILE A 105 -6.18 -7.96 -10.01
C ILE A 105 -4.89 -8.36 -10.74
N ALA A 106 -4.22 -9.42 -10.26
CA ALA A 106 -3.07 -10.02 -10.92
C ALA A 106 -3.50 -11.00 -12.01
N SER A 107 -4.49 -11.84 -11.72
CA SER A 107 -5.07 -12.82 -12.64
C SER A 107 -6.47 -13.21 -12.18
N SER A 108 -7.34 -13.57 -13.13
CA SER A 108 -8.61 -14.26 -12.86
C SER A 108 -8.67 -15.53 -13.72
N THR A 109 -8.47 -16.69 -13.10
CA THR A 109 -8.37 -17.96 -13.83
C THR A 109 -9.06 -19.06 -13.05
N GLY A 110 -9.96 -19.82 -13.70
CA GLY A 110 -10.45 -21.08 -13.16
C GLY A 110 -11.32 -20.99 -11.90
N GLY A 111 -11.95 -19.83 -11.63
CA GLY A 111 -12.71 -19.60 -10.39
C GLY A 111 -11.91 -18.88 -9.30
N ASP A 112 -10.59 -18.77 -9.49
CA ASP A 112 -9.71 -18.06 -8.58
C ASP A 112 -9.47 -16.62 -9.06
N LEU A 113 -9.49 -15.70 -8.10
CA LEU A 113 -9.12 -14.31 -8.24
C LEU A 113 -7.83 -14.04 -7.47
N SER A 114 -6.73 -13.84 -8.20
CA SER A 114 -5.47 -13.40 -7.62
C SER A 114 -5.42 -11.88 -7.53
N LEU A 115 -5.23 -11.37 -6.32
CA LEU A 115 -5.11 -9.95 -5.99
C LEU A 115 -3.67 -9.65 -5.61
N TYR A 116 -3.11 -8.55 -6.11
CA TYR A 116 -1.83 -8.04 -5.63
C TYR A 116 -2.03 -6.81 -4.76
N LEU A 117 -1.06 -6.57 -3.87
CA LEU A 117 -1.00 -5.42 -2.98
C LEU A 117 0.46 -4.99 -2.79
N ARG A 118 0.79 -3.77 -3.22
CA ARG A 118 2.17 -3.25 -3.25
C ARG A 118 2.28 -1.84 -2.70
N TYR A 119 3.46 -1.46 -2.24
CA TYR A 119 3.78 -0.05 -2.06
C TYR A 119 4.19 0.58 -3.39
N SER A 120 3.87 1.87 -3.54
CA SER A 120 4.35 2.71 -4.63
C SER A 120 4.59 4.13 -4.09
N PRO A 121 5.53 4.92 -4.66
CA PRO A 121 5.70 6.31 -4.27
C PRO A 121 4.42 7.13 -4.52
N LEU A 122 4.09 8.05 -3.61
CA LEU A 122 2.88 8.87 -3.71
C LEU A 122 2.87 9.79 -4.94
N ILE A 123 4.05 10.11 -5.48
CA ILE A 123 4.25 10.93 -6.68
C ILE A 123 4.18 10.08 -7.97
N SER A 124 4.24 8.75 -7.88
CA SER A 124 4.15 7.87 -9.05
C SER A 124 2.73 7.88 -9.61
N LYS A 125 2.59 8.12 -10.92
CA LYS A 125 1.33 7.96 -11.67
C LYS A 125 1.07 6.52 -12.13
N TYR A 126 2.02 5.62 -11.88
CA TYR A 126 1.99 4.20 -12.22
C TYR A 126 2.07 3.32 -10.96
#